data_AF-A0A6G0YWK1-F1
#
_entry.id   AF-A0A6G0YWK1-F1
#
_cell.length_a   1.000
_cell.length_b   1.000
_cell.length_c   1.000
_cell.angle_alpha   90.00
_cell.angle_beta   90.00
_cell.angle_gamma   90.00
#
_symmetry.space_group_name_H-M   'P 1'
#
loop_
_entity.id
_entity.type
_entity.pdbx_description
1 polymer ?
#
loop_
_entity_poly.entity_id
_entity_poly.type
_entity_poly.pdbx_seq_one_letter_code
_entity_poly.pdbx_strand_id
1 'polypeptide(L)'
;MNICFVSLRLINGIIEYDQKLTSLPTYLKAQQRQFSKHYWNKIFICTSLYYIVTTLIYLYLWPIKIMDTTFIILYFIRVSFIVDFTVIVSSYFYLQNLEYRFETLNDLWKCHTPDGLLSFPSECSQSDVAMIMDNIRILHSELSYILRIFSQGYGQMLLGFFVFAYIDILVCLFYSLFYKFSTSTSEDHHTLKKILKESVPLILNLQSIIFVLLIIAAASRVNDKKRRIISYLRLTKISNLSTAVRIQVKMFMNQISDFESDEITAFGIFNINLNLVISFIILLISGLATMLQMKEHPMVIQAINSTKFFYQKLNITL
;
A
#
# COMPACT_ATOMS: atom_id res chain seq x y z
N MET A 1 19.80 2.17 -4.27
CA MET A 1 19.20 2.98 -5.35
C MET A 1 18.61 4.23 -4.72
N ASN A 2 18.92 5.43 -5.19
CA ASN A 2 18.51 6.68 -4.53
C ASN A 2 16.99 6.90 -4.71
N ILE A 3 16.22 6.98 -3.62
CA ILE A 3 14.74 7.04 -3.65
C ILE A 3 14.23 8.26 -4.43
N CYS A 4 14.97 9.37 -4.37
CA CYS A 4 14.65 10.57 -5.14
C CYS A 4 14.73 10.30 -6.66
N PHE A 5 15.73 9.53 -7.09
CA PHE A 5 15.90 9.13 -8.49
C PHE A 5 14.79 8.18 -8.96
N VAL A 6 14.35 7.25 -8.10
CA VAL A 6 13.22 6.36 -8.40
C VAL A 6 11.93 7.16 -8.58
N SER A 7 11.65 8.07 -7.65
CA SER A 7 10.45 8.92 -7.69
C SER A 7 10.43 9.81 -8.93
N LEU A 8 11.56 10.41 -9.30
CA LEU A 8 11.67 11.17 -10.57
C LEU A 8 11.38 10.29 -11.78
N ARG A 9 11.91 9.06 -11.82
CA ARG A 9 11.68 8.14 -12.93
C ARG A 9 10.23 7.67 -13.02
N LEU A 10 9.58 7.45 -11.88
CA LEU A 10 8.14 7.13 -11.82
C LEU A 10 7.28 8.30 -12.30
N ILE A 11 7.58 9.51 -11.84
CA ILE A 11 6.86 10.73 -12.26
C ILE A 11 7.02 10.94 -13.76
N ASN A 12 8.25 10.85 -14.29
CA ASN A 12 8.51 11.00 -15.72
C ASN A 12 7.80 9.92 -16.54
N GLY A 13 7.82 8.67 -16.09
CA GLY A 13 7.10 7.59 -16.76
C GLY A 13 5.59 7.80 -16.77
N ILE A 14 5.02 8.31 -15.66
CA ILE A 14 3.60 8.67 -15.59
C ILE A 14 3.28 9.82 -16.55
N ILE A 15 4.14 10.85 -16.62
CA ILE A 15 3.95 11.99 -17.55
C ILE A 15 3.99 11.51 -18.99
N GLU A 16 4.95 10.66 -19.34
CA GLU A 16 5.09 10.11 -20.69
C GLU A 16 3.86 9.27 -21.07
N TYR A 17 3.39 8.43 -20.15
CA TYR A 17 2.17 7.65 -20.32
C TYR A 17 0.95 8.56 -20.54
N ASP A 18 0.78 9.58 -19.70
CA ASP A 18 -0.36 10.51 -19.81
C ASP A 18 -0.30 11.32 -21.11
N GLN A 19 0.89 11.71 -21.57
CA GLN A 19 1.08 12.35 -22.88
C GLN A 19 0.63 11.44 -24.02
N LYS A 20 1.07 10.18 -24.02
CA LYS A 20 0.65 9.18 -25.02
C LYS A 20 -0.85 8.94 -24.97
N LEU A 21 -1.44 8.87 -23.77
CA LEU A 21 -2.88 8.77 -23.59
C LEU A 21 -3.64 10.00 -24.15
N THR A 22 -3.11 11.21 -24.02
CA THR A 22 -3.73 12.43 -24.58
C THR A 22 -3.59 12.57 -26.10
N SER A 23 -2.67 11.84 -26.72
CA SER A 23 -2.53 11.77 -28.18
C SER A 23 -3.60 10.90 -28.85
N LEU A 24 -4.34 10.11 -28.07
CA LEU A 24 -5.45 9.30 -28.57
C LEU A 24 -6.61 10.18 -29.11
N PRO A 25 -7.36 9.69 -30.12
CA PRO A 25 -8.53 10.37 -30.68
C PRO A 25 -9.51 10.91 -29.64
N THR A 26 -10.14 12.04 -29.93
CA THR A 26 -11.00 12.81 -29.01
C THR A 26 -12.20 12.02 -28.47
N TYR A 27 -12.74 11.07 -29.24
CA TYR A 27 -13.84 10.20 -28.78
C TYR A 27 -13.39 9.20 -27.68
N LEU A 28 -12.10 8.89 -27.59
CA LEU A 28 -11.52 8.06 -26.52
C LEU A 28 -11.30 8.86 -25.23
N LYS A 29 -11.21 10.19 -25.32
CA LYS A 29 -10.96 11.07 -24.17
C LYS A 29 -12.16 11.15 -23.22
N ALA A 30 -13.38 10.95 -23.72
CA ALA A 30 -14.59 10.99 -22.89
C ALA A 30 -14.63 9.91 -21.79
N GLN A 31 -13.86 8.83 -21.94
CA GLN A 31 -13.77 7.74 -20.97
C GLN A 31 -12.56 7.83 -20.05
N GLN A 32 -11.73 8.86 -20.21
CA GLN A 32 -10.62 9.09 -19.31
C GLN A 32 -11.18 9.48 -17.95
N ARG A 33 -11.00 8.58 -16.98
CA ARG A 33 -11.24 8.94 -15.61
C ARG A 33 -10.18 10.01 -15.25
N GLN A 34 -10.57 11.11 -14.60
CA GLN A 34 -9.63 12.10 -14.05
C GLN A 34 -9.31 11.90 -12.57
N PHE A 35 -8.02 11.86 -12.25
CA PHE A 35 -7.56 11.71 -10.88
C PHE A 35 -7.79 13.01 -10.10
N SER A 36 -8.66 12.98 -9.10
CA SER A 36 -9.04 14.16 -8.32
C SER A 36 -7.90 14.60 -7.39
N LYS A 37 -7.30 15.76 -7.65
CA LYS A 37 -6.36 16.42 -6.72
C LYS A 37 -6.99 16.64 -5.34
N HIS A 38 -8.30 16.88 -5.30
CA HIS A 38 -9.05 17.11 -4.06
C HIS A 38 -9.09 15.88 -3.16
N TYR A 39 -9.05 14.67 -3.72
CA TYR A 39 -8.99 13.42 -2.95
C TYR A 39 -7.68 13.30 -2.14
N TRP A 40 -6.54 13.62 -2.74
CA TRP A 40 -5.25 13.60 -2.05
C TRP A 40 -5.11 14.69 -1.00
N ASN A 41 -5.65 15.87 -1.27
CA ASN A 41 -5.72 16.92 -0.27
C ASN A 41 -6.55 16.45 0.94
N LYS A 42 -7.66 15.73 0.73
CA LYS A 42 -8.42 15.11 1.83
C LYS A 42 -7.59 14.08 2.60
N ILE A 43 -6.89 13.18 1.93
CA ILE A 43 -6.01 12.19 2.61
C ILE A 43 -4.94 12.90 3.43
N PHE A 44 -4.28 13.91 2.86
CA PHE A 44 -3.25 14.69 3.54
C PHE A 44 -3.79 15.44 4.76
N ILE A 45 -4.94 16.09 4.65
CA ILE A 45 -5.59 16.79 5.76
C ILE A 45 -6.01 15.79 6.85
N CYS A 46 -6.66 14.68 6.48
CA CYS A 46 -7.11 13.65 7.43
C CYS A 46 -5.93 13.01 8.17
N THR A 47 -4.85 12.68 7.48
CA THR A 47 -3.63 12.12 8.10
C THR A 47 -2.97 13.15 9.00
N SER A 48 -2.81 14.40 8.57
CA SER A 48 -2.24 15.46 9.40
C SER A 48 -3.06 15.69 10.68
N LEU A 49 -4.39 15.75 10.56
CA LEU A 49 -5.30 15.88 11.69
C LEU A 49 -5.16 14.69 12.66
N TYR A 50 -5.09 13.47 12.12
CA TYR A 50 -4.91 12.25 12.92
C TYR A 50 -3.64 12.29 13.78
N TYR A 51 -2.52 12.74 13.22
CA TYR A 51 -1.26 12.83 13.97
C TYR A 51 -1.26 13.97 14.99
N ILE A 52 -1.91 15.11 14.67
CA ILE A 52 -2.09 16.20 15.65
C ILE A 52 -2.91 15.71 16.84
N VAL A 53 -4.06 15.07 16.60
CA VAL A 53 -4.92 14.52 17.65
C VAL A 53 -4.18 13.47 18.46
N THR A 54 -3.47 12.56 17.81
CA THR A 54 -2.67 11.53 18.48
C THR A 54 -1.61 12.18 19.38
N THR A 55 -0.91 13.20 18.90
CA THR A 55 0.10 13.93 19.69
C THR A 55 -0.51 14.63 20.90
N LEU A 56 -1.68 15.26 20.74
CA LEU A 56 -2.42 15.90 21.83
C LEU A 56 -2.87 14.88 22.90
N ILE A 57 -3.36 13.71 22.48
CA ILE A 57 -3.72 12.61 23.39
C ILE A 57 -2.47 12.15 24.17
N TYR A 58 -1.34 12.01 23.49
CA TYR A 58 -0.07 11.63 24.10
C TYR A 58 0.39 12.63 25.17
N LEU A 59 0.30 13.94 24.89
CA LEU A 59 0.64 14.99 25.84
C LEU A 59 -0.32 15.02 27.04
N TYR A 60 -1.59 14.73 26.83
CA TYR A 60 -2.60 14.69 27.89
C TYR A 60 -2.43 13.48 28.82
N LEU A 61 -2.16 12.29 28.26
CA LEU A 61 -2.05 11.05 29.03
C LEU A 61 -0.73 10.93 29.78
N TRP A 62 0.35 11.40 29.16
CA TRP A 62 1.70 11.40 29.75
C TRP A 62 2.22 12.84 29.84
N PRO A 63 1.73 13.62 30.83
CA PRO A 63 2.17 14.98 31.04
C PRO A 63 3.64 15.00 31.46
N ILE A 64 4.45 15.69 30.68
CA ILE A 64 5.89 15.78 30.87
C ILE A 64 6.18 16.81 31.96
N LYS A 65 6.93 16.43 33.01
CA LYS A 65 7.34 17.34 34.09
C LYS A 65 8.55 18.21 33.74
N ILE A 66 9.36 17.83 32.76
CA ILE A 66 10.58 18.55 32.35
C ILE A 66 10.62 18.62 30.81
N MET A 67 10.41 19.81 30.25
CA MET A 67 10.56 20.01 28.80
C MET A 67 12.05 20.16 28.45
N ASP A 68 12.67 19.08 28.00
CA ASP A 68 13.97 19.11 27.32
C ASP A 68 13.78 19.04 25.79
N THR A 69 14.74 19.58 25.05
CA THR A 69 14.87 19.47 23.59
C THR A 69 14.73 18.04 23.08
N THR A 70 15.24 17.05 23.81
CA THR A 70 15.08 15.62 23.47
C THR A 70 13.62 15.19 23.49
N PHE A 71 12.80 15.69 24.42
CA PHE A 71 11.37 15.37 24.50
C PHE A 71 10.57 16.02 23.37
N ILE A 72 10.93 17.24 22.97
CA ILE A 72 10.31 17.92 21.82
C ILE A 72 10.51 17.09 20.55
N ILE A 73 11.73 16.62 20.32
CA ILE A 73 12.04 15.75 19.18
C ILE A 73 11.26 14.43 19.27
N LEU A 74 11.20 13.81 20.45
CA LEU A 74 10.57 12.51 20.64
C LEU A 74 9.03 12.53 20.53
N TYR A 75 8.37 13.64 20.91
CA TYR A 75 6.91 13.78 20.80
C TYR A 75 6.45 14.38 19.48
N PHE A 76 7.12 15.43 18.97
CA PHE A 76 6.67 16.18 17.80
C PHE A 76 7.35 15.74 16.49
N ILE A 77 8.58 15.22 16.55
CA ILE A 77 9.33 14.70 15.39
C ILE A 77 9.51 13.19 15.56
N ARG A 78 8.40 12.47 15.70
CA ARG A 78 8.45 11.00 15.75
C ARG A 78 8.97 10.48 14.42
N VAL A 79 10.09 9.75 14.46
CA VAL A 79 10.62 9.05 13.28
C VAL A 79 9.54 8.16 12.66
N SER A 80 8.67 7.56 13.48
CA SER A 80 7.51 6.79 13.03
C SER A 80 6.58 7.59 12.12
N PHE A 81 6.31 8.87 12.42
CA PHE A 81 5.47 9.73 11.56
C PHE A 81 6.11 9.95 10.20
N ILE A 82 7.43 10.19 10.15
CA ILE A 82 8.15 10.41 8.90
C ILE A 82 8.15 9.12 8.07
N VAL A 83 8.38 7.96 8.70
CA VAL A 83 8.36 6.66 8.02
C VAL A 83 6.95 6.33 7.51
N ASP A 84 5.93 6.50 8.34
CA ASP A 84 4.55 6.23 7.98
C ASP A 84 4.10 7.14 6.83
N PHE A 85 4.35 8.45 6.94
CA PHE A 85 4.01 9.38 5.88
C PHE A 85 4.81 9.09 4.60
N THR A 86 6.13 8.93 4.72
CA THR A 86 7.00 8.77 3.54
C THR A 86 6.80 7.44 2.86
N VAL A 87 6.64 6.33 3.58
CA VAL A 87 6.51 5.00 2.98
C VAL A 87 5.07 4.72 2.60
N ILE A 88 4.10 4.95 3.49
CA ILE A 88 2.71 4.53 3.26
C ILE A 88 2.04 5.48 2.28
N VAL A 89 2.10 6.80 2.51
CA VAL A 89 1.40 7.76 1.64
C VAL A 89 1.98 7.73 0.24
N SER A 90 3.31 7.66 0.09
CA SER A 90 3.93 7.58 -1.23
C SER A 90 3.62 6.26 -1.93
N SER A 91 3.77 5.11 -1.25
CA SER A 91 3.50 3.80 -1.86
C SER A 91 2.03 3.69 -2.25
N TYR A 92 1.12 4.08 -1.36
CA TYR A 92 -0.31 4.10 -1.64
C TYR A 92 -0.64 5.06 -2.78
N PHE A 93 0.00 6.23 -2.84
CA PHE A 93 -0.16 7.18 -3.95
C PHE A 93 0.23 6.57 -5.29
N TYR A 94 1.41 5.97 -5.40
CA TYR A 94 1.86 5.36 -6.65
C TYR A 94 0.99 4.15 -7.03
N LEU A 95 0.65 3.29 -6.07
CA LEU A 95 -0.22 2.13 -6.31
C LEU A 95 -1.60 2.56 -6.82
N GLN A 96 -2.23 3.56 -6.18
CA GLN A 96 -3.54 4.04 -6.61
C GLN A 96 -3.49 4.69 -7.99
N ASN A 97 -2.41 5.42 -8.29
CA ASN A 97 -2.19 6.01 -9.62
C ASN A 97 -2.02 4.94 -10.72
N LEU A 98 -1.36 3.83 -10.39
CA LEU A 98 -1.19 2.70 -11.32
C LEU A 98 -2.49 1.93 -11.49
N GLU A 99 -3.21 1.63 -10.39
CA GLU A 99 -4.51 0.95 -10.41
C GLU A 99 -5.46 1.65 -11.38
N TYR A 100 -5.52 2.97 -11.27
CA TYR A 100 -6.41 3.79 -12.06
C TYR A 100 -6.10 3.79 -13.55
N ARG A 101 -4.82 3.80 -13.91
CA ARG A 101 -4.39 3.80 -15.31
C ARG A 101 -4.56 2.42 -15.93
N PHE A 102 -4.28 1.35 -15.18
CA PHE A 102 -4.65 -0.01 -15.60
C PHE A 102 -6.16 -0.17 -15.75
N GLU A 103 -6.96 0.44 -14.88
CA GLU A 103 -8.41 0.43 -15.02
C GLU A 103 -8.88 1.20 -16.25
N THR A 104 -8.27 2.36 -16.54
CA THR A 104 -8.55 3.12 -17.77
C THR A 104 -8.24 2.29 -19.02
N LEU A 105 -7.13 1.54 -19.04
CA LEU A 105 -6.84 0.61 -20.14
C LEU A 105 -7.85 -0.52 -20.25
N ASN A 106 -8.31 -1.07 -19.13
CA ASN A 106 -9.34 -2.11 -19.12
C ASN A 106 -10.67 -1.59 -19.69
N ASP A 107 -11.06 -0.37 -19.32
CA ASP A 107 -12.28 0.28 -19.80
C ASP A 107 -12.17 0.53 -21.32
N LEU A 108 -11.02 1.05 -21.79
CA LEU A 108 -10.73 1.22 -23.22
C LEU A 108 -10.79 -0.11 -23.97
N TRP A 109 -10.15 -1.17 -23.44
CA TRP A 109 -10.19 -2.49 -24.07
C TRP A 109 -11.62 -3.03 -24.17
N LYS A 110 -12.40 -2.93 -23.09
CA LYS A 110 -13.78 -3.43 -23.06
C LYS A 110 -14.69 -2.68 -24.03
N CYS A 111 -14.50 -1.37 -24.22
CA CYS A 111 -15.27 -0.60 -25.18
C CYS A 111 -14.92 -0.94 -26.64
N HIS A 112 -13.71 -1.44 -26.89
CA HIS A 112 -13.21 -1.75 -28.24
C HIS A 112 -13.06 -3.25 -28.53
N THR A 113 -13.48 -4.13 -27.62
CA THR A 113 -13.59 -5.56 -27.91
C THR A 113 -14.59 -5.81 -29.05
N PRO A 114 -14.35 -6.81 -29.91
CA PRO A 114 -15.20 -7.12 -31.06
C PRO A 114 -16.68 -7.39 -30.69
N ASP A 115 -16.98 -7.84 -29.47
CA ASP A 115 -18.38 -8.00 -29.00
C ASP A 115 -19.05 -6.65 -28.62
N GLY A 116 -18.27 -5.64 -28.23
CA GLY A 116 -18.72 -4.27 -27.96
C GLY A 116 -18.69 -3.34 -29.19
N LEU A 117 -18.02 -3.76 -30.26
CA LEU A 117 -17.92 -3.06 -31.54
C LEU A 117 -19.25 -3.04 -32.31
N LEU A 118 -20.22 -3.87 -31.90
CA LEU A 118 -21.58 -3.89 -32.45
C LEU A 118 -22.42 -2.65 -32.09
N SER A 119 -21.94 -1.76 -31.22
CA SER A 119 -22.71 -0.61 -30.71
C SER A 119 -22.09 0.78 -30.92
N PHE A 120 -20.97 0.91 -31.63
CA PHE A 120 -20.41 2.21 -32.04
C PHE A 120 -20.62 2.48 -33.55
N PRO A 121 -20.66 3.76 -33.96
CA PRO A 121 -21.28 4.19 -35.21
C PRO A 121 -20.52 3.65 -36.41
N SER A 122 -21.25 3.52 -37.50
CA SER A 122 -20.90 3.01 -38.83
C SER A 122 -19.65 3.60 -39.53
N GLU A 123 -18.77 4.30 -38.80
CA GLU A 123 -17.64 5.07 -39.32
C GLU A 123 -16.25 4.60 -38.85
N CYS A 124 -16.12 3.70 -37.88
CA CYS A 124 -14.80 3.23 -37.45
C CYS A 124 -14.23 2.19 -38.43
N SER A 125 -13.15 2.53 -39.14
CA SER A 125 -12.55 1.61 -40.10
C SER A 125 -11.82 0.46 -39.39
N GLN A 126 -11.67 -0.69 -40.06
CA GLN A 126 -10.92 -1.82 -39.49
C GLN A 126 -9.45 -1.47 -39.21
N SER A 127 -8.87 -0.50 -39.94
CA SER A 127 -7.53 0.05 -39.67
C SER A 127 -7.48 0.86 -38.38
N ASP A 128 -8.54 1.62 -38.06
CA ASP A 128 -8.60 2.41 -36.83
C ASP A 128 -8.66 1.50 -35.61
N VAL A 129 -9.44 0.41 -35.67
CA VAL A 129 -9.50 -0.59 -34.59
C VAL A 129 -8.13 -1.24 -34.37
N ALA A 130 -7.41 -1.59 -35.45
CA ALA A 130 -6.07 -2.14 -35.35
C ALA A 130 -5.08 -1.15 -34.73
N MET A 131 -5.16 0.14 -35.10
CA MET A 131 -4.32 1.21 -34.53
C MET A 131 -4.62 1.43 -33.04
N ILE A 132 -5.89 1.42 -32.63
CA ILE A 132 -6.30 1.55 -31.22
C ILE A 132 -5.78 0.38 -30.40
N MET A 133 -5.90 -0.87 -30.90
CA MET A 133 -5.36 -2.04 -30.21
C MET A 133 -3.85 -1.96 -30.04
N ASP A 134 -3.14 -1.47 -31.05
CA ASP A 134 -1.69 -1.27 -30.95
C ASP A 134 -1.33 -0.22 -29.89
N ASN A 135 -2.06 0.90 -29.85
CA ASN A 135 -1.87 1.92 -28.82
C ASN A 135 -2.14 1.37 -27.41
N ILE A 136 -3.22 0.58 -27.22
CA ILE A 136 -3.51 -0.06 -25.92
C ILE A 136 -2.39 -1.02 -25.53
N ARG A 137 -1.86 -1.79 -26.48
CA ARG A 137 -0.70 -2.68 -26.27
C ARG A 137 0.53 -1.91 -25.77
N ILE A 138 0.89 -0.83 -26.47
CA ILE A 138 2.04 0.03 -26.10
C ILE A 138 1.83 0.62 -24.70
N LEU A 139 0.67 1.20 -24.44
CA LEU A 139 0.33 1.78 -23.13
C LEU A 139 0.37 0.74 -22.00
N HIS A 140 -0.11 -0.49 -22.24
CA HIS A 140 -0.03 -1.57 -21.27
C HIS A 140 1.43 -1.93 -20.94
N SER A 141 2.30 -1.95 -21.95
CA SER A 141 3.72 -2.25 -21.77
C SER A 141 4.43 -1.18 -20.94
N GLU A 142 4.11 0.09 -21.16
CA GLU A 142 4.66 1.21 -20.40
C GLU A 142 4.20 1.19 -18.95
N LEU A 143 2.90 0.96 -18.72
CA LEU A 143 2.39 0.80 -17.35
C LEU A 143 3.02 -0.38 -16.62
N SER A 144 3.20 -1.51 -17.32
CA SER A 144 3.88 -2.68 -16.76
C SER A 144 5.34 -2.38 -16.44
N TYR A 145 6.00 -1.59 -17.27
CA TYR A 145 7.36 -1.12 -17.02
C TYR A 145 7.44 -0.15 -15.82
N ILE A 146 6.51 0.80 -15.71
CA ILE A 146 6.42 1.72 -14.55
C ILE A 146 6.17 0.92 -13.27
N LEU A 147 5.28 -0.08 -13.32
CA LEU A 147 5.01 -0.99 -12.20
C LEU A 147 6.28 -1.74 -11.77
N ARG A 148 7.08 -2.21 -12.74
CA ARG A 148 8.37 -2.85 -12.46
C ARG A 148 9.38 -1.90 -11.81
N ILE A 149 9.47 -0.65 -12.27
CA ILE A 149 10.29 0.39 -11.62
C ILE A 149 9.83 0.61 -10.18
N PHE A 150 8.52 0.70 -9.95
CA PHE A 150 7.96 0.83 -8.60
C PHE A 150 8.37 -0.36 -7.73
N SER A 151 8.17 -1.60 -8.21
CA SER A 151 8.51 -2.81 -7.46
C SER A 151 10.00 -2.88 -7.11
N GLN A 152 10.88 -2.49 -8.04
CA GLN A 152 12.33 -2.50 -7.79
C GLN A 152 12.78 -1.39 -6.84
N GLY A 153 12.17 -0.20 -6.95
CA GLY A 153 12.54 0.95 -6.15
C GLY A 153 11.93 0.96 -4.75
N TYR A 154 10.61 0.84 -4.66
CA TYR A 154 9.88 0.82 -3.39
C TYR A 154 9.91 -0.55 -2.70
N GLY A 155 10.24 -1.63 -3.42
CA GLY A 155 10.27 -2.98 -2.84
C GLY A 155 11.18 -3.12 -1.62
N GLN A 156 12.34 -2.46 -1.60
CA GLN A 156 13.25 -2.46 -0.43
C GLN A 156 12.63 -1.75 0.77
N MET A 157 11.98 -0.60 0.53
CA MET A 157 11.32 0.17 1.59
C MET A 157 10.12 -0.58 2.15
N LEU A 158 9.33 -1.20 1.27
CA LEU A 158 8.18 -2.01 1.64
C LEU A 158 8.61 -3.25 2.43
N LEU A 159 9.71 -3.91 2.03
CA LEU A 159 10.26 -5.02 2.80
C LEU A 159 10.62 -4.59 4.23
N GLY A 160 11.41 -3.52 4.36
CA GLY A 160 11.76 -2.97 5.68
C GLY A 160 10.53 -2.61 6.49
N PHE A 161 9.58 -1.92 5.88
CA PHE A 161 8.30 -1.56 6.50
C PHE A 161 7.53 -2.78 7.00
N PHE A 162 7.37 -3.83 6.19
CA PHE A 162 6.65 -5.04 6.62
C PHE A 162 7.35 -5.77 7.77
N VAL A 163 8.68 -5.88 7.73
CA VAL A 163 9.46 -6.55 8.79
C VAL A 163 9.39 -5.76 10.09
N PHE A 164 9.63 -4.45 10.04
CA PHE A 164 9.57 -3.61 11.24
C PHE A 164 8.15 -3.50 11.80
N ALA A 165 7.14 -3.36 10.94
CA ALA A 165 5.74 -3.37 11.37
C ALA A 165 5.36 -4.71 12.02
N TYR A 166 5.82 -5.84 11.48
CA TYR A 166 5.59 -7.15 12.09
C TYR A 166 6.19 -7.23 13.50
N ILE A 167 7.47 -6.85 13.66
CA ILE A 167 8.15 -6.88 14.96
C ILE A 167 7.44 -5.94 15.94
N ASP A 168 7.09 -4.73 15.51
CA ASP A 168 6.39 -3.74 16.33
C ASP A 168 5.03 -4.27 16.81
N ILE A 169 4.20 -4.79 15.90
CA ILE A 169 2.90 -5.37 16.24
C ILE A 169 3.07 -6.55 17.22
N LEU A 170 4.04 -7.43 16.98
CA LEU A 170 4.29 -8.60 17.82
C LEU A 170 4.70 -8.19 19.25
N VAL A 171 5.68 -7.29 19.37
CA VAL A 171 6.20 -6.81 20.65
C VAL A 171 5.12 -6.07 21.42
N CYS A 172 4.39 -5.18 20.76
CA CYS A 172 3.38 -4.37 21.42
C CYS A 172 2.15 -5.20 21.82
N LEU A 173 1.74 -6.19 21.04
CA LEU A 173 0.70 -7.16 21.45
C LEU A 173 1.16 -8.03 22.62
N PHE A 174 2.41 -8.51 22.61
CA PHE A 174 2.98 -9.28 23.72
C PHE A 174 2.98 -8.48 25.03
N TYR A 175 3.48 -7.24 25.01
CA TYR A 175 3.46 -6.37 26.20
C TYR A 175 2.04 -6.03 26.65
N SER A 176 1.12 -5.78 25.70
CA SER A 176 -0.28 -5.51 26.03
C SER A 176 -0.94 -6.68 26.75
N LEU A 177 -0.69 -7.92 26.29
CA LEU A 177 -1.20 -9.12 26.94
C LEU A 177 -0.58 -9.34 28.33
N PHE A 178 0.73 -9.15 28.45
CA PHE A 178 1.45 -9.39 29.71
C PHE A 178 1.10 -8.37 30.81
N TYR A 179 1.03 -7.08 30.47
CA TYR A 179 0.71 -6.02 31.43
C TYR A 179 -0.76 -6.04 31.84
N LYS A 180 -1.69 -6.29 30.90
CA LYS A 180 -3.12 -6.44 31.20
C LYS A 180 -3.39 -7.60 32.15
N PHE A 181 -2.59 -8.66 32.09
CA PHE A 181 -2.68 -9.78 33.05
C PHE A 181 -2.18 -9.41 34.45
N SER A 182 -1.23 -8.48 34.53
CA SER A 182 -0.54 -8.11 35.77
C SER A 182 -1.24 -6.98 36.56
N THR A 183 -2.05 -6.14 35.92
CA THR A 183 -2.70 -4.96 36.55
C THR A 183 -4.14 -5.20 37.04
N SER A 184 -4.67 -6.41 36.90
CA SER A 184 -6.00 -6.84 37.36
C SER A 184 -6.27 -6.67 38.86
N THR A 185 -5.32 -6.13 39.63
CA THR A 185 -5.31 -6.16 41.10
C THR A 185 -5.30 -4.78 41.78
N SER A 186 -5.42 -3.66 41.06
CA SER A 186 -5.47 -2.32 41.69
C SER A 186 -6.73 -1.52 41.31
N GLU A 187 -7.63 -1.42 42.28
CA GLU A 187 -8.78 -0.53 42.31
C GLU A 187 -8.29 0.90 42.60
N ASP A 188 -8.41 1.82 41.65
CA ASP A 188 -8.26 3.25 41.94
C ASP A 188 -9.06 4.12 40.93
N HIS A 189 -9.70 5.16 41.47
CA HIS A 189 -10.84 5.92 40.93
C HIS A 189 -10.50 7.00 39.84
N HIS A 190 -9.83 6.64 38.76
CA HIS A 190 -9.80 7.46 37.53
C HIS A 190 -10.03 6.60 36.27
N THR A 191 -11.23 6.05 36.15
CA THR A 191 -11.65 5.09 35.11
C THR A 191 -11.28 5.53 33.69
N LEU A 192 -11.58 6.77 33.27
CA LEU A 192 -11.32 7.20 31.89
C LEU A 192 -9.82 7.34 31.56
N LYS A 193 -9.02 7.92 32.46
CA LYS A 193 -7.57 8.10 32.21
C LYS A 193 -6.82 6.77 32.21
N LYS A 194 -7.22 5.84 33.09
CA LYS A 194 -6.71 4.46 33.14
C LYS A 194 -7.06 3.69 31.86
N ILE A 195 -8.33 3.69 31.46
CA ILE A 195 -8.79 3.06 30.21
C ILE A 195 -8.09 3.66 28.99
N LEU A 196 -7.89 4.99 28.94
CA LEU A 196 -7.17 5.64 27.85
C LEU A 196 -5.70 5.25 27.79
N LYS A 197 -5.00 5.20 28.94
CA LYS A 197 -3.61 4.75 28.99
C LYS A 197 -3.44 3.30 28.53
N GLU A 198 -4.37 2.42 28.90
CA GLU A 198 -4.35 1.01 28.49
C GLU A 198 -4.73 0.82 27.00
N SER A 199 -5.61 1.66 26.46
CA SER A 199 -6.11 1.53 25.08
C SER A 199 -5.23 2.21 24.02
N VAL A 200 -4.48 3.27 24.35
CA VAL A 200 -3.63 3.98 23.38
C VAL A 200 -2.58 3.10 22.70
N PRO A 201 -1.83 2.23 23.41
CA PRO A 201 -0.91 1.30 22.76
C PRO A 201 -1.62 0.34 21.79
N LEU A 202 -2.83 -0.12 22.16
CA LEU A 202 -3.65 -0.98 21.30
C LEU A 202 -4.11 -0.25 20.03
N ILE A 203 -4.52 1.01 20.16
CA ILE A 203 -4.95 1.85 19.03
C ILE A 203 -3.79 2.07 18.05
N LEU A 204 -2.57 2.31 18.55
CA LEU A 204 -1.38 2.42 17.71
C LEU A 204 -1.04 1.10 17.01
N ASN A 205 -1.15 -0.05 17.69
CA ASN A 205 -0.90 -1.33 17.03
C ASN A 205 -1.90 -1.62 15.91
N LEU A 206 -3.17 -1.26 16.15
CA LEU A 206 -4.22 -1.36 15.13
C LEU A 206 -3.89 -0.48 13.92
N GLN A 207 -3.32 0.70 14.13
CA GLN A 207 -2.86 1.57 13.05
C GLN A 207 -1.80 0.87 12.18
N SER A 208 -0.76 0.28 12.77
CA SER A 208 0.29 -0.46 12.05
C SER A 208 -0.30 -1.62 11.24
N ILE A 209 -1.27 -2.36 11.79
CA ILE A 209 -1.99 -3.43 11.08
C ILE A 209 -2.76 -2.87 9.89
N ILE A 210 -3.54 -1.79 10.09
CA ILE A 210 -4.33 -1.15 9.03
C ILE A 210 -3.42 -0.69 7.90
N PHE A 211 -2.26 -0.12 8.20
CA PHE A 211 -1.31 0.35 7.20
C PHE A 211 -0.70 -0.77 6.37
N VAL A 212 -0.30 -1.87 7.02
CA VAL A 212 0.16 -3.08 6.33
C VAL A 212 -0.93 -3.60 5.39
N LEU A 213 -2.16 -3.73 5.87
CA LEU A 213 -3.30 -4.20 5.07
C LEU A 213 -3.64 -3.26 3.91
N LEU A 214 -3.54 -1.95 4.10
CA LEU A 214 -3.81 -0.93 3.08
C LEU A 214 -2.87 -1.09 1.88
N ILE A 215 -1.57 -1.26 2.13
CA ILE A 215 -0.58 -1.46 1.06
C ILE A 215 -0.80 -2.80 0.36
N ILE A 216 -1.05 -3.87 1.11
CA ILE A 216 -1.31 -5.19 0.53
C ILE A 216 -2.55 -5.17 -0.37
N ALA A 217 -3.64 -4.55 0.10
CA ALA A 217 -4.87 -4.42 -0.66
C ALA A 217 -4.67 -3.57 -1.93
N ALA A 218 -3.97 -2.44 -1.83
CA ALA A 218 -3.66 -1.58 -2.97
C ALA A 218 -2.81 -2.30 -4.02
N ALA A 219 -1.74 -2.98 -3.59
CA ALA A 219 -0.89 -3.76 -4.49
C ALA A 219 -1.66 -4.91 -5.16
N SER A 220 -2.49 -5.64 -4.41
CA SER A 220 -3.33 -6.69 -4.97
C SER A 220 -4.30 -6.16 -6.01
N ARG A 221 -4.96 -5.01 -5.76
CA ARG A 221 -5.86 -4.39 -6.74
C ARG A 221 -5.13 -4.03 -8.03
N VAL A 222 -3.92 -3.47 -7.95
CA VAL A 222 -3.11 -3.16 -9.15
C VAL A 222 -2.83 -4.43 -9.95
N ASN A 223 -2.40 -5.51 -9.28
CA ASN A 223 -2.14 -6.79 -9.94
C ASN A 223 -3.43 -7.36 -10.59
N ASP A 224 -4.58 -7.25 -9.91
CA ASP A 224 -5.87 -7.71 -10.45
C ASP A 224 -6.28 -6.90 -11.68
N LYS A 225 -6.15 -5.56 -11.64
CA LYS A 225 -6.45 -4.70 -12.81
C LYS A 225 -5.50 -4.99 -13.97
N LYS A 226 -4.21 -5.20 -13.71
CA LYS A 226 -3.24 -5.65 -14.72
C LYS A 226 -3.65 -6.99 -15.34
N ARG A 227 -4.04 -7.98 -14.53
CA ARG A 227 -4.48 -9.31 -15.01
C ARG A 227 -5.79 -9.29 -15.80
N ARG A 228 -6.66 -8.32 -15.54
CA ARG A 228 -7.97 -8.24 -16.17
C ARG A 228 -7.90 -8.08 -17.69
N ILE A 229 -6.95 -7.29 -18.20
CA ILE A 229 -6.77 -7.12 -19.65
C ILE A 229 -6.31 -8.43 -20.32
N ILE A 230 -5.46 -9.21 -19.62
CA ILE A 230 -5.01 -10.53 -20.05
C ILE A 230 -6.20 -11.48 -20.16
N SER A 231 -7.09 -11.45 -19.18
CA SER A 231 -8.32 -12.22 -19.21
C SER A 231 -9.19 -11.84 -20.41
N TYR A 232 -9.36 -10.54 -20.70
CA TYR A 232 -10.13 -10.10 -21.87
C TYR A 232 -9.51 -10.54 -23.19
N LEU A 233 -8.19 -10.48 -23.31
CA LEU A 233 -7.48 -10.97 -24.49
C LEU A 233 -7.67 -12.46 -24.70
N ARG A 234 -7.56 -13.26 -23.63
CA ARG A 234 -7.78 -14.72 -23.68
C ARG A 234 -9.22 -15.09 -24.06
N LEU A 235 -10.20 -14.27 -23.66
CA LEU A 235 -11.61 -14.45 -24.01
C LEU A 235 -11.95 -14.02 -25.44
N THR A 236 -11.08 -13.26 -26.11
CA THR A 236 -11.34 -12.77 -27.46
C THR A 236 -11.31 -13.93 -28.45
N LYS A 237 -12.41 -14.16 -29.19
CA LYS A 237 -12.48 -15.18 -30.25
C LYS A 237 -11.65 -14.75 -31.47
N ILE A 238 -10.37 -15.11 -31.47
CA ILE A 238 -9.40 -14.73 -32.50
C ILE A 238 -9.82 -15.16 -33.92
N SER A 239 -10.62 -16.22 -34.05
CA SER A 239 -11.12 -16.75 -35.32
C SER A 239 -12.04 -15.79 -36.08
N ASN A 240 -12.73 -14.89 -35.36
CA ASN A 240 -13.75 -14.01 -35.93
C ASN A 240 -13.22 -12.60 -36.22
N LEU A 241 -11.92 -12.36 -36.00
CA LEU A 241 -11.27 -11.07 -36.19
C LEU A 241 -10.76 -10.90 -37.62
N SER A 242 -10.75 -9.66 -38.10
CA SER A 242 -10.05 -9.31 -39.34
C SER A 242 -8.54 -9.57 -39.22
N THR A 243 -7.85 -9.77 -40.34
CA THR A 243 -6.43 -10.13 -40.37
C THR A 243 -5.54 -9.13 -39.62
N ALA A 244 -5.78 -7.82 -39.78
CA ALA A 244 -5.00 -6.77 -39.11
C ALA A 244 -5.19 -6.82 -37.59
N VAL A 245 -6.43 -6.92 -37.11
CA VAL A 245 -6.77 -7.00 -35.69
C VAL A 245 -6.24 -8.30 -35.08
N ARG A 246 -6.32 -9.41 -35.81
CA ARG A 246 -5.79 -10.72 -35.41
C ARG A 246 -4.28 -10.68 -35.18
N ILE A 247 -3.53 -9.98 -36.02
CA ILE A 247 -2.08 -9.81 -35.85
C ILE A 247 -1.77 -9.01 -34.58
N GLN A 248 -2.50 -7.91 -34.34
CA GLN A 248 -2.31 -7.09 -33.14
C GLN A 248 -2.61 -7.86 -31.85
N VAL A 249 -3.72 -8.61 -31.79
CA VAL A 249 -4.06 -9.44 -30.63
C VAL A 249 -3.00 -10.52 -30.38
N LYS A 250 -2.47 -11.17 -31.44
CA LYS A 250 -1.38 -12.15 -31.29
C LYS A 250 -0.11 -11.53 -30.73
N MET A 251 0.30 -10.37 -31.24
CA MET A 251 1.49 -9.69 -30.72
C MET A 251 1.29 -9.24 -29.28
N PHE A 252 0.10 -8.77 -28.92
CA PHE A 252 -0.21 -8.37 -27.54
C PHE A 252 -0.18 -9.57 -26.59
N MET A 253 -0.76 -10.71 -26.98
CA MET A 253 -0.68 -11.95 -26.21
C MET A 253 0.76 -12.40 -25.94
N ASN A 254 1.63 -12.32 -26.96
CA ASN A 254 3.05 -12.68 -26.83
C ASN A 254 3.82 -11.71 -25.92
N GLN A 255 3.45 -10.43 -25.92
CA GLN A 255 4.07 -9.45 -25.04
C GLN A 255 3.60 -9.61 -23.59
N ILE A 256 2.34 -9.97 -23.38
CA ILE A 256 1.78 -10.15 -22.04
C ILE A 256 2.40 -11.32 -21.29
N SER A 257 2.79 -12.41 -21.98
CA SER A 257 3.47 -13.53 -21.32
C SER A 257 4.75 -13.10 -20.62
N ASP A 258 5.45 -12.09 -21.14
CA ASP A 258 6.66 -11.54 -20.51
C ASP A 258 6.32 -10.74 -19.24
N PHE A 259 5.13 -10.16 -19.16
CA PHE A 259 4.69 -9.32 -18.04
C PHE A 259 3.80 -10.07 -17.03
N GLU A 260 3.32 -11.28 -17.33
CA GLU A 260 2.41 -12.03 -16.47
C GLU A 260 3.08 -12.47 -15.15
N SER A 261 4.40 -12.68 -15.19
CA SER A 261 5.25 -13.01 -14.03
C SER A 261 5.66 -11.79 -13.18
N ASP A 262 5.54 -10.57 -13.72
CA ASP A 262 5.91 -9.32 -13.04
C ASP A 262 4.81 -8.90 -12.03
N GLU A 263 4.65 -9.64 -10.94
CA GLU A 263 3.89 -9.19 -9.77
C GLU A 263 4.67 -8.15 -8.96
N ILE A 264 3.97 -7.30 -8.22
CA ILE A 264 4.60 -6.42 -7.23
C ILE A 264 5.24 -7.28 -6.14
N THR A 265 6.55 -7.13 -5.97
CA THR A 265 7.33 -7.85 -4.94
C THR A 265 7.97 -6.89 -3.94
N ALA A 266 8.11 -7.36 -2.70
CA ALA A 266 8.96 -6.72 -1.70
C ALA A 266 10.41 -7.14 -1.93
N PHE A 267 11.11 -6.39 -2.80
CA PHE A 267 12.51 -6.62 -3.15
C PHE A 267 12.80 -8.05 -3.67
N GLY A 268 11.86 -8.66 -4.39
CA GLY A 268 11.99 -10.02 -4.90
C GLY A 268 11.89 -11.14 -3.86
N ILE A 269 11.67 -10.83 -2.57
CA ILE A 269 11.59 -11.85 -1.52
C ILE A 269 10.20 -12.50 -1.48
N PHE A 270 9.15 -11.68 -1.49
CA PHE A 270 7.76 -12.16 -1.52
C PHE A 270 6.87 -11.26 -2.37
N ASN A 271 5.82 -11.84 -2.92
CA ASN A 271 4.81 -11.13 -3.69
C ASN A 271 3.85 -10.41 -2.74
N ILE A 272 3.56 -9.14 -3.03
CA ILE A 272 2.61 -8.34 -2.26
C ILE A 272 1.22 -8.58 -2.86
N ASN A 273 0.53 -9.60 -2.33
CA ASN A 273 -0.83 -9.97 -2.72
C ASN A 273 -1.66 -10.35 -1.48
N LEU A 274 -2.96 -10.60 -1.65
CA LEU A 274 -3.85 -10.94 -0.52
C LEU A 274 -3.43 -12.21 0.25
N ASN A 275 -2.68 -13.14 -0.36
CA ASN A 275 -2.18 -14.31 0.36
C ASN A 275 -1.19 -13.92 1.46
N LEU A 276 -0.47 -12.80 1.29
CA LEU A 276 0.43 -12.26 2.31
C LEU A 276 -0.32 -11.92 3.61
N VAL A 277 -1.60 -11.55 3.54
CA VAL A 277 -2.42 -11.28 4.75
C VAL A 277 -2.55 -12.55 5.59
N ILE A 278 -2.82 -13.69 4.94
CA ILE A 278 -2.96 -14.97 5.62
C ILE A 278 -1.62 -15.37 6.25
N SER A 279 -0.52 -15.26 5.50
CA SER A 279 0.82 -15.50 6.02
C SER A 279 1.16 -14.60 7.22
N PHE A 280 0.78 -13.33 7.16
CA PHE A 280 0.99 -12.37 8.24
C PHE A 280 0.21 -12.74 9.51
N ILE A 281 -1.05 -13.16 9.37
CA ILE A 281 -1.87 -13.63 10.50
C ILE A 281 -1.26 -14.89 11.13
N ILE A 282 -0.85 -15.86 10.32
CA ILE A 282 -0.21 -17.10 10.80
C ILE A 282 1.08 -16.77 11.55
N LEU A 283 1.93 -15.90 10.99
CA LEU A 283 3.16 -15.44 11.62
C LEU A 283 2.91 -14.70 12.93
N LEU A 284 1.85 -13.89 13.02
CA LEU A 284 1.48 -13.21 14.26
C LEU A 284 1.04 -14.19 15.33
N ILE A 285 0.15 -15.14 15.00
CA ILE A 285 -0.32 -16.17 15.94
C ILE A 285 0.85 -17.02 16.43
N SER A 286 1.68 -17.51 15.52
CA SER A 286 2.86 -18.32 15.85
C SER A 286 3.85 -17.53 16.71
N GLY A 287 4.18 -16.29 16.32
CA GLY A 287 5.10 -15.44 17.06
C GLY A 287 4.58 -15.14 18.48
N LEU A 288 3.29 -14.82 18.62
CA LEU A 288 2.67 -14.58 19.93
C LEU A 288 2.68 -15.84 20.79
N ALA A 289 2.35 -17.01 20.22
CA ALA A 289 2.40 -18.28 20.94
C ALA A 289 3.80 -18.58 21.45
N THR A 290 4.84 -18.39 20.62
CA THR A 290 6.24 -18.57 21.02
C THR A 290 6.64 -17.59 22.13
N MET A 291 6.31 -16.31 22.00
CA MET A 291 6.60 -15.30 23.02
C MET A 291 5.91 -15.60 24.36
N LEU A 292 4.66 -16.10 24.32
CA LEU A 292 3.93 -16.53 25.52
C LEU A 292 4.55 -17.77 26.17
N GLN A 293 5.01 -18.75 25.38
CA GLN A 293 5.73 -19.91 25.89
C GLN A 293 7.06 -19.50 26.55
N MET A 294 7.73 -18.48 26.00
CA MET A 294 8.99 -17.96 26.51
C MET A 294 8.83 -16.91 27.63
N LYS A 295 7.62 -16.67 28.16
CA LYS A 295 7.37 -15.57 29.13
C LYS A 295 8.26 -15.66 30.38
N GLU A 296 8.62 -16.87 30.81
CA GLU A 296 9.44 -17.12 32.01
C GLU A 296 10.93 -17.23 31.68
N HIS A 297 11.31 -17.07 30.41
CA HIS A 297 12.69 -17.13 30.00
C HIS A 297 13.48 -15.96 30.62
N PRO A 298 14.70 -16.18 31.16
CA PRO A 298 15.47 -15.15 31.86
C PRO A 298 15.66 -13.86 31.05
N MET A 299 15.89 -13.98 29.74
CA MET A 299 16.03 -12.81 28.84
C MET A 299 14.74 -11.99 28.74
N VAL A 300 13.57 -12.62 28.71
CA VAL A 300 12.28 -11.94 28.62
C VAL A 300 11.97 -11.21 29.93
N ILE A 301 12.21 -11.87 31.07
CA ILE A 301 12.08 -11.26 32.39
C ILE A 301 13.03 -10.06 32.54
N GLN A 302 14.29 -10.20 32.11
CA GLN A 302 15.26 -9.11 32.13
C GLN A 302 14.82 -7.93 31.24
N ALA A 303 14.30 -8.21 30.04
CA ALA A 303 13.76 -7.18 29.15
C ALA A 303 12.57 -6.45 29.79
N ILE A 304 11.62 -7.17 30.39
CA ILE A 304 10.47 -6.58 31.10
C ILE A 304 10.93 -5.68 32.26
N ASN A 305 11.85 -6.17 33.10
CA ASN A 305 12.35 -5.41 34.24
C ASN A 305 13.11 -4.15 33.80
N SER A 306 13.91 -4.24 32.73
CA SER A 306 14.62 -3.11 32.16
C SER A 306 13.65 -2.07 31.58
N THR A 307 12.61 -2.51 30.88
CA THR A 307 11.55 -1.65 30.35
C THR A 307 10.79 -0.96 31.48
N LYS A 308 10.43 -1.68 32.56
CA LYS A 308 9.79 -1.11 33.74
C LYS A 308 10.68 -0.06 34.41
N PHE A 309 11.97 -0.35 34.57
CA PHE A 309 12.95 0.59 35.13
C PHE A 309 13.11 1.85 34.26
N PHE A 310 13.12 1.69 32.93
CA PHE A 310 13.17 2.81 31.99
C PHE A 310 11.96 3.73 32.10
N TYR A 311 10.75 3.17 32.15
CA TYR A 311 9.53 3.97 32.33
C TYR A 311 9.46 4.66 33.69
N GLN A 312 9.89 3.99 34.77
CA GLN A 312 10.02 4.58 36.10
C GLN A 312 11.00 5.76 36.11
N LYS A 313 12.17 5.60 35.46
CA LYS A 313 13.18 6.66 35.33
C LYS A 313 12.66 7.87 34.56
N LEU A 314 11.78 7.65 33.58
CA LEU A 314 11.13 8.73 32.82
C LEU A 314 9.97 9.41 33.57
N ASN A 315 9.64 9.00 34.80
CA ASN A 315 8.47 9.48 35.56
C ASN A 315 7.14 9.36 34.78
N ILE A 316 7.12 8.49 33.78
CA ILE A 316 5.92 8.10 33.02
C ILE A 316 5.25 7.03 33.89
N THR A 317 4.19 7.41 34.60
CA THR A 317 3.38 6.42 35.33
C THR A 317 2.77 5.46 34.30
N LEU A 318 3.23 4.22 34.33
CA LEU A 318 2.69 3.08 33.59
C LEU A 318 1.21 2.91 33.95
#